data_AF-A0A162CY46-F1
#
_entry.id   AF-A0A162CY46-F1
#
_cell.length_a   1.000
_cell.length_b   1.000
_cell.length_c   1.000
_cell.angle_alpha   90.00
_cell.angle_beta   90.00
_cell.angle_gamma   90.00
#
_symmetry.space_group_name_H-M   'P 1'
#
loop_
_entity.id
_entity.type
_entity.pdbx_description
1 polymer ?
#
loop_
_entity_poly.entity_id
_entity_poly.type
_entity_poly.pdbx_seq_one_letter_code
_entity_poly.pdbx_strand_id
1 'polypeptide(L)'
;ALANPGQKKFIVLHTLGSHYRYSDRYPTEFEVFQPSIRHSHLGLHDRQARELLVNSYDNSILYLDYVADQIIRQLQQTGVISAMWYISDHGEVLFDQDCPLSGHGHHSAYDHRPASFVWLSPQL
;
A
#
# COMPACT_ATOMS: atom_id res chain seq x y z
N ALA A 1 18.46 9.93 -8.02
CA ALA A 1 18.90 9.02 -6.93
C ALA A 1 19.76 7.88 -7.45
N LEU A 2 19.24 6.97 -8.29
CA LEU A 2 20.01 5.85 -8.83
C LEU A 2 21.22 6.29 -9.68
N ALA A 3 21.12 7.37 -10.44
CA ALA A 3 22.22 7.91 -11.25
C ALA A 3 23.31 8.66 -10.44
N ASN A 4 23.11 8.93 -9.14
CA ASN A 4 24.08 9.70 -8.36
C ASN A 4 25.40 8.92 -8.17
N PRO A 5 26.59 9.57 -8.22
CA PRO A 5 27.89 8.91 -8.30
C PRO A 5 28.43 8.22 -7.02
N GLY A 6 27.58 7.72 -6.12
CA GLY A 6 28.00 7.00 -4.91
C GLY A 6 28.08 5.47 -5.09
N GLN A 7 29.03 4.80 -4.43
CA GLN A 7 29.16 3.33 -4.46
C GLN A 7 28.12 2.61 -3.58
N LYS A 8 27.74 3.18 -2.44
CA LYS A 8 26.72 2.63 -1.52
C LYS A 8 25.59 3.64 -1.38
N LYS A 9 24.35 3.17 -1.55
CA LYS A 9 23.15 4.03 -1.54
C LYS A 9 22.11 3.44 -0.61
N PHE A 10 21.52 4.29 0.22
CA PHE A 10 20.30 4.02 0.95
C PHE A 10 19.25 5.03 0.48
N ILE A 11 18.16 4.53 -0.12
CA ILE A 11 17.12 5.34 -0.73
C ILE A 11 15.83 5.03 0.01
N VAL A 12 15.17 6.06 0.53
CA VAL A 12 13.88 5.94 1.21
C VAL A 12 12.81 6.54 0.32
N LEU A 13 11.77 5.75 0.04
CA LEU A 13 10.55 6.20 -0.63
C LEU A 13 9.43 6.21 0.40
N HIS A 14 8.94 7.39 0.75
CA HIS A 14 7.80 7.53 1.65
C HIS A 14 6.54 7.76 0.83
N THR A 15 5.65 6.77 0.82
CA THR A 15 4.44 6.75 -0.01
C THR A 15 3.20 7.06 0.81
N LEU A 16 2.16 7.59 0.17
CA LEU A 16 0.81 7.66 0.76
C LEU A 16 0.17 6.26 0.96
N GLY A 17 0.62 5.24 0.24
CA GLY A 17 0.12 3.87 0.37
C GLY A 17 -1.40 3.79 0.29
N SER A 18 -2.00 3.10 1.25
CA SER A 18 -3.45 2.91 1.38
C SER A 18 -4.09 3.91 2.33
N HIS A 19 -3.61 5.16 2.42
CA HIS A 19 -4.25 6.18 3.25
C HIS A 19 -5.70 6.48 2.78
N TYR A 20 -6.59 6.83 3.72
CA TYR A 20 -8.02 7.10 3.47
C TYR A 20 -8.30 8.04 2.28
N ARG A 21 -9.51 7.88 1.71
CA ARG A 21 -9.88 8.13 0.32
C ARG A 21 -9.09 7.22 -0.62
N TYR A 22 -9.24 5.91 -0.39
CA TYR A 22 -8.47 4.87 -1.08
C TYR A 22 -8.58 4.98 -2.62
N SER A 23 -9.71 5.43 -3.16
CA SER A 23 -9.88 5.69 -4.61
C SER A 23 -8.92 6.73 -5.21
N ASP A 24 -8.37 7.62 -4.37
CA ASP A 24 -7.37 8.61 -4.77
C ASP A 24 -5.95 8.02 -4.75
N ARG A 25 -5.78 6.73 -4.43
CA ARG A 25 -4.49 6.03 -4.36
C ARG A 25 -4.15 5.25 -5.64
N TYR A 26 -5.11 5.08 -6.53
CA TYR A 26 -4.95 4.27 -7.74
C TYR A 26 -5.70 4.91 -8.93
N PRO A 27 -5.19 4.76 -10.16
CA PRO A 27 -5.87 5.25 -11.36
C PRO A 27 -7.00 4.28 -11.75
N THR A 28 -7.90 4.69 -12.64
CA THR A 28 -9.14 3.94 -12.96
C THR A 28 -8.88 2.52 -13.46
N GLU A 29 -7.74 2.28 -14.11
CA GLU A 29 -7.31 0.95 -14.59
C GLU A 29 -7.07 -0.06 -13.47
N PHE A 30 -6.83 0.42 -12.24
CA PHE A 30 -6.64 -0.39 -11.05
C PHE A 30 -7.92 -0.51 -10.20
N GLU A 31 -9.06 -0.04 -10.69
CA GLU A 31 -10.35 -0.15 -10.02
C GLU A 31 -11.04 -1.48 -10.31
N VAL A 32 -10.36 -2.57 -9.96
CA VAL A 32 -10.74 -3.96 -10.25
C VAL A 32 -11.88 -4.43 -9.35
N PHE A 33 -11.80 -4.15 -8.05
CA PHE A 33 -12.83 -4.49 -7.07
C PHE A 33 -13.91 -3.41 -7.05
N GLN A 34 -15.16 -3.82 -7.22
CA GLN A 34 -16.33 -2.94 -7.39
C GLN A 34 -17.53 -3.48 -6.58
N PRO A 35 -18.42 -2.62 -6.06
CA PRO A 35 -18.40 -1.15 -6.17
C PRO A 35 -17.30 -0.51 -5.31
N SER A 36 -16.82 0.67 -5.71
CA SER A 36 -15.77 1.44 -5.01
C SER A 36 -16.28 2.78 -4.47
N ILE A 37 -15.53 3.43 -3.55
CA ILE A 37 -15.87 4.76 -3.01
C ILE A 37 -15.68 5.91 -3.99
N ARG A 38 -15.12 5.70 -5.20
CA ARG A 38 -14.72 6.79 -6.12
C ARG A 38 -15.85 7.79 -6.43
N HIS A 39 -17.08 7.29 -6.54
CA HIS A 39 -18.27 8.10 -6.85
C HIS A 39 -19.19 8.29 -5.64
N SER A 40 -18.67 8.04 -4.44
CA SER A 40 -19.41 8.09 -3.19
C SER A 40 -18.95 9.27 -2.32
N HIS A 41 -19.86 9.78 -1.49
CA HIS A 41 -19.57 10.78 -0.46
C HIS A 41 -19.53 10.18 0.94
N LEU A 42 -19.53 8.85 1.04
CA LEU A 42 -19.52 8.13 2.32
C LEU A 42 -18.19 8.31 3.05
N GLY A 43 -18.27 8.39 4.38
CA GLY A 43 -17.11 8.56 5.25
C GLY A 43 -16.44 7.24 5.65
N LEU A 44 -15.18 7.31 6.08
CA LEU A 44 -14.42 6.16 6.62
C LEU A 44 -15.18 5.41 7.72
N HIS A 45 -15.92 6.14 8.55
CA HIS A 45 -16.63 5.60 9.72
C HIS A 45 -18.10 5.22 9.42
N ASP A 46 -18.52 5.27 8.16
CA ASP A 46 -19.83 4.77 7.78
C ASP A 46 -19.80 3.25 7.57
N ARG A 47 -20.39 2.52 8.52
CA ARG A 47 -20.46 1.06 8.47
C ARG A 47 -21.25 0.53 7.27
N GLN A 48 -22.20 1.29 6.74
CA GLN A 48 -22.94 0.90 5.54
C GLN A 48 -22.04 0.95 4.29
N ALA A 49 -20.97 1.74 4.33
CA ALA A 49 -19.99 1.85 3.25
C ALA A 49 -18.94 0.72 3.25
N ARG A 50 -19.02 -0.25 4.18
CA ARG A 50 -17.98 -1.27 4.38
C ARG A 50 -17.52 -1.93 3.09
N GLU A 51 -18.45 -2.40 2.24
CA GLU A 51 -18.11 -3.06 0.99
C GLU A 51 -17.33 -2.14 0.04
N LEU A 52 -17.79 -0.89 -0.14
CA LEU A 52 -17.11 0.08 -0.99
C LEU A 52 -15.73 0.44 -0.44
N LEU A 53 -15.61 0.60 0.88
CA LEU A 53 -14.34 0.90 1.55
C LEU A 53 -13.34 -0.23 1.37
N VAL A 54 -13.75 -1.48 1.61
CA VAL A 54 -12.91 -2.67 1.44
C VAL A 54 -12.46 -2.82 -0.01
N ASN A 55 -13.39 -2.74 -0.97
CA ASN A 55 -13.04 -2.84 -2.39
C ASN A 55 -12.05 -1.75 -2.83
N SER A 56 -12.27 -0.50 -2.39
CA SER A 56 -11.33 0.58 -2.69
C SER A 56 -9.98 0.43 -1.97
N TYR A 57 -9.96 -0.10 -0.74
CA TYR A 57 -8.72 -0.43 -0.06
C TYR A 57 -7.95 -1.52 -0.81
N ASP A 58 -8.61 -2.59 -1.23
CA ASP A 58 -7.98 -3.68 -1.99
C ASP A 58 -7.43 -3.21 -3.35
N ASN A 59 -8.13 -2.31 -4.03
CA ASN A 59 -7.61 -1.66 -5.25
C ASN A 59 -6.34 -0.82 -4.98
N SER A 60 -6.26 -0.16 -3.82
CA SER A 60 -5.04 0.57 -3.42
C SER A 60 -3.87 -0.37 -3.12
N ILE A 61 -4.13 -1.55 -2.57
CA ILE A 61 -3.13 -2.60 -2.36
C ILE A 61 -2.66 -3.17 -3.71
N LEU A 62 -3.56 -3.40 -4.66
CA LEU A 62 -3.21 -3.83 -6.01
C LEU A 62 -2.28 -2.82 -6.71
N TYR A 63 -2.54 -1.53 -6.54
CA TYR A 63 -1.67 -0.49 -7.09
C TYR A 63 -0.32 -0.40 -6.38
N LEU A 64 -0.29 -0.60 -5.05
CA LEU A 64 0.95 -0.69 -4.29
C LEU A 64 1.83 -1.87 -4.77
N ASP A 65 1.23 -3.04 -5.02
CA ASP A 65 1.92 -4.20 -5.59
C ASP A 65 2.56 -3.87 -6.95
N TYR A 66 1.80 -3.21 -7.84
CA TYR A 66 2.35 -2.73 -9.11
C TYR A 66 3.53 -1.78 -8.92
N VAL A 67 3.43 -0.78 -8.04
CA VAL A 67 4.52 0.16 -7.76
C VAL A 67 5.76 -0.57 -7.22
N ALA A 68 5.58 -1.55 -6.33
CA ALA A 68 6.67 -2.38 -5.83
C ALA A 68 7.35 -3.19 -6.95
N ASP A 69 6.58 -3.83 -7.84
CA ASP A 69 7.11 -4.52 -9.03
C ASP A 69 7.91 -3.56 -9.92
N GLN A 70 7.42 -2.34 -10.15
CA GLN A 70 8.16 -1.34 -10.95
C GLN A 70 9.49 -0.93 -10.30
N ILE A 71 9.55 -0.81 -8.96
CA ILE A 71 10.79 -0.55 -8.23
C ILE A 71 11.75 -1.73 -8.38
N ILE A 72 11.27 -2.96 -8.19
CA ILE A 72 12.07 -4.18 -8.33
C ILE A 72 12.65 -4.29 -9.75
N ARG A 73 11.84 -4.04 -10.79
CA ARG A 73 12.32 -4.04 -12.19
C ARG A 73 13.40 -3.00 -12.44
N GLN A 74 13.25 -1.79 -11.90
CA GLN A 74 14.29 -0.77 -12.00
C GLN A 74 15.59 -1.19 -11.31
N LEU A 75 15.51 -1.81 -10.12
CA LEU A 75 16.69 -2.33 -9.42
C LEU A 75 17.36 -3.45 -10.22
N GLN A 76 16.59 -4.40 -10.77
CA GLN A 76 17.12 -5.48 -11.61
C GLN A 76 17.91 -4.96 -12.82
N GLN A 77 17.46 -3.87 -13.45
CA GLN A 77 18.13 -3.26 -14.60
C GLN A 77 19.48 -2.62 -14.26
N THR A 78 19.75 -2.32 -12.99
CA THR A 78 21.05 -1.73 -12.59
C THR A 78 22.20 -2.73 -12.63
N GLY A 79 21.92 -4.03 -12.55
CA GLY A 79 22.94 -5.09 -12.49
C GLY A 79 23.83 -5.08 -11.24
N VAL A 80 23.50 -4.26 -10.23
CA VAL A 80 24.26 -4.22 -8.96
C VAL A 80 23.59 -5.07 -7.87
N ILE A 81 24.38 -5.43 -6.85
CA ILE A 81 23.84 -6.01 -5.61
C ILE A 81 22.87 -5.00 -5.00
N SER A 82 21.60 -5.39 -4.89
CA SER A 82 20.53 -4.51 -4.41
C SER A 82 19.49 -5.28 -3.62
N ALA A 83 18.77 -4.56 -2.77
CA ALA A 83 17.64 -5.08 -2.02
C ALA A 83 16.57 -4.00 -1.94
N MET A 84 15.31 -4.43 -1.86
CA MET A 84 14.17 -3.59 -1.54
C MET A 84 13.53 -4.14 -0.27
N TRP A 85 13.26 -3.25 0.69
CA TRP A 85 12.46 -3.57 1.86
C TRP A 85 11.25 -2.65 1.86
N TYR A 86 10.06 -3.25 1.83
CA TYR A 86 8.80 -2.57 2.07
C TYR A 86 8.31 -2.87 3.48
N ILE A 87 7.83 -1.85 4.17
CA ILE A 87 7.14 -1.95 5.45
C ILE A 87 6.10 -0.83 5.53
N SER A 88 4.86 -1.18 5.89
CA SER A 88 3.84 -0.20 6.25
C SER A 88 4.11 0.34 7.65
N ASP A 89 3.80 1.61 7.90
CA ASP A 89 3.95 2.25 9.21
C ASP A 89 2.90 1.77 10.22
N HIS A 90 1.69 1.47 9.76
CA HIS A 90 0.63 0.81 10.52
C HIS A 90 -0.31 -0.01 9.60
N GLY A 91 -1.27 -0.71 10.21
CA GLY A 91 -2.40 -1.35 9.52
C GLY A 91 -3.65 -0.46 9.45
N GLU A 92 -4.73 -0.96 8.87
CA GLU A 92 -6.01 -0.25 8.75
C GLU A 92 -7.15 -1.21 9.13
N VAL A 93 -8.15 -0.72 9.86
CA VAL A 93 -9.37 -1.48 10.20
C VAL A 93 -10.51 -1.02 9.31
N LEU A 94 -11.26 -1.95 8.73
CA LEU A 94 -12.39 -1.65 7.85
C LEU A 94 -13.64 -2.46 8.24
N PHE A 95 -14.03 -2.35 9.51
CA PHE A 95 -15.09 -3.17 10.09
C PHE A 95 -14.80 -4.67 9.91
N ASP A 96 -13.58 -5.08 10.23
CA ASP A 96 -13.13 -6.46 10.10
C ASP A 96 -13.87 -7.39 11.05
N GLN A 97 -14.48 -8.45 10.49
CA GLN A 97 -15.32 -9.39 11.22
C GLN A 97 -16.44 -8.66 12.00
N ASP A 98 -16.55 -8.89 13.31
CA ASP A 98 -17.53 -8.24 14.19
C ASP A 98 -17.02 -6.90 14.77
N CYS A 99 -15.86 -6.40 14.34
CA CYS A 99 -15.31 -5.13 14.81
C CYS A 99 -16.14 -3.94 14.31
N PRO A 100 -16.66 -3.06 15.19
CA PRO A 100 -17.42 -1.89 14.78
C PRO A 100 -16.54 -0.69 14.39
N LEU A 101 -15.21 -0.82 14.49
CA LEU A 101 -14.26 0.26 14.25
C LEU A 101 -13.83 0.33 12.78
N SER A 102 -13.40 1.51 12.36
CA SER A 102 -12.72 1.71 11.08
C SER A 102 -11.67 2.82 11.17
N GLY A 103 -10.67 2.77 10.29
CA GLY A 103 -9.48 3.59 10.34
C GLY A 103 -8.37 2.95 11.17
N HIS A 104 -7.47 3.77 11.70
CA HIS A 104 -6.34 3.31 12.51
C HIS A 104 -6.14 4.19 13.76
N GLY A 105 -5.30 3.73 14.68
CA GLY A 105 -5.00 4.43 15.93
C GLY A 105 -5.85 3.98 17.12
N HIS A 106 -6.41 2.77 17.04
CA HIS A 106 -7.27 2.19 18.08
C HIS A 106 -6.50 1.39 19.12
N HIS A 107 -5.17 1.33 19.02
CA HIS A 107 -4.31 0.42 19.80
C HIS A 107 -4.74 -1.05 19.69
N SER A 108 -5.22 -1.45 18.51
CA SER A 108 -5.71 -2.78 18.22
C SER A 108 -4.65 -3.65 17.55
N ALA A 109 -4.86 -4.97 17.57
CA ALA A 109 -4.00 -5.89 16.84
C ALA A 109 -3.96 -5.61 15.33
N TYR A 110 -5.02 -5.03 14.77
CA TYR A 110 -5.09 -4.67 13.36
C TYR A 110 -4.21 -3.45 13.03
N ASP A 111 -4.14 -2.46 13.91
CA ASP A 111 -3.22 -1.31 13.77
C ASP A 111 -1.74 -1.75 13.77
N HIS A 112 -1.43 -2.82 14.51
CA HIS A 112 -0.07 -3.27 14.80
C HIS A 112 0.37 -4.51 14.00
N ARG A 113 -0.35 -4.88 12.94
CA ARG A 113 0.04 -5.94 11.99
C ARG A 113 0.30 -5.38 10.59
N PRO A 114 1.25 -4.45 10.42
CA PRO A 114 1.58 -3.93 9.10
C PRO A 114 2.21 -5.01 8.22
N ALA A 115 1.93 -4.93 6.92
CA ALA A 115 2.63 -5.75 5.93
C ALA A 115 4.09 -5.31 5.81
N SER A 116 4.98 -6.29 5.63
CA SER A 116 6.39 -6.07 5.33
C SER A 116 6.91 -7.21 4.46
N PHE A 117 7.75 -6.89 3.48
CA PHE A 117 8.45 -7.89 2.69
C PHE A 117 9.81 -7.37 2.21
N VAL A 118 10.70 -8.32 1.89
CA VAL A 118 12.03 -8.02 1.35
C VAL A 118 12.21 -8.73 0.03
N TRP A 119 12.68 -8.00 -0.96
CA TRP A 119 13.20 -8.53 -2.21
C TRP A 119 14.73 -8.37 -2.23
N LEU A 120 15.44 -9.42 -2.66
CA LEU A 120 16.89 -9.43 -2.80
C LEU A 120 17.24 -9.67 -4.27
N SER A 121 18.27 -8.98 -4.77
CA SER A 121 18.76 -9.24 -6.13
C SER A 121 19.45 -10.62 -6.20
N PRO A 122 19.47 -11.29 -7.36
CA PRO A 122 20.08 -12.62 -7.49
C PRO A 122 21.60 -12.68 -7.24
N GLN A 123 22.26 -11.53 -7.14
CA GLN A 123 23.71 -11.41 -6.89
C GLN A 123 24.06 -11.46 -5.39
N LEU A 124 23.06 -11.44 -4.50
CA LEU A 124 23.19 -11.50 -3.05
C LEU A 124 23.29 -12.95 -2.55
#